data_AF-A0A7M7PNF9-F1
#
_entry.id   AF-A0A7M7PNF9-F1
#
_cell.length_a   1.000
_cell.length_b   1.000
_cell.length_c   1.000
_cell.angle_alpha   90.00
_cell.angle_beta   90.00
_cell.angle_gamma   90.00
#
_symmetry.space_group_name_H-M   'P 1'
#
loop_
_entity.id
_entity.type
_entity.pdbx_description
1 polymer ?
#
loop_
_entity_poly.entity_id
_entity_poly.type
_entity_poly.pdbx_seq_one_letter_code
_entity_poly.pdbx_strand_id
1 'polypeptide(L)'
;MMAVVKYKTKLVRPREGLCSNWIASLKPEDGIRIPIWTKKGTISFPSTGTPVIMIGPGTGVAPFRSFIQERAAHNIGDNLLFFGCRYESQDFLCKDEWQNLQDQSLLQIVTAFSRDQEDKIYVQHRIKESAAILWSLMNRNDKSTRIYVAGNAKQMPTDVREALCSVVQSEGRMSEEEAERFISEMERRRLLQMETWS
;
A
#
# COMPACT_ATOMS: atom_id res chain seq x y z
N MET A 1 2.25 -3.24 12.20
CA MET A 1 0.81 -3.55 12.22
C MET A 1 0.59 -4.99 11.78
N MET A 2 -0.35 -5.71 12.38
CA MET A 2 -0.58 -7.13 12.12
C MET A 2 -2.05 -7.47 12.40
N ALA A 3 -2.64 -8.35 11.58
CA ALA A 3 -4.02 -8.81 11.77
C ALA A 3 -4.05 -10.07 12.64
N VAL A 4 -4.95 -10.10 13.62
CA VAL A 4 -5.16 -11.28 14.46
C VAL A 4 -5.83 -12.38 13.64
N VAL A 5 -5.21 -13.55 13.57
CA VAL A 5 -5.70 -14.66 12.76
C VAL A 5 -6.58 -15.56 13.61
N LYS A 6 -7.88 -15.57 13.34
CA LYS A 6 -8.84 -16.48 13.96
C LYS A 6 -9.91 -16.86 12.94
N TYR A 7 -10.08 -18.14 12.66
CA TYR A 7 -11.06 -18.63 11.68
C TYR A 7 -11.72 -19.93 12.15
N LYS A 8 -12.94 -20.17 11.68
CA LYS A 8 -13.66 -21.43 11.94
C LYS A 8 -13.44 -22.37 10.76
N THR A 9 -13.13 -23.63 11.05
CA THR A 9 -13.13 -24.69 10.03
C THR A 9 -14.41 -25.51 10.11
N LYS A 10 -14.62 -26.44 9.17
CA LYS A 10 -15.70 -27.44 9.29
C LYS A 10 -15.58 -28.29 10.57
N LEU A 11 -14.38 -28.35 11.16
CA LEU A 11 -14.18 -28.89 12.51
C LEU A 11 -14.60 -27.84 13.56
N VAL A 12 -15.34 -28.28 14.57
CA VAL A 12 -16.05 -27.45 15.56
C VAL A 12 -15.16 -26.41 16.27
N ARG A 13 -13.87 -26.70 16.47
CA ARG A 13 -12.96 -25.81 17.18
C ARG A 13 -12.40 -24.71 16.25
N PRO A 14 -12.49 -23.42 16.65
CA PRO A 14 -11.81 -22.33 15.96
C PRO A 14 -10.30 -22.59 15.90
N ARG A 15 -9.68 -22.23 14.78
CA ARG A 15 -8.24 -22.21 14.62
C ARG A 15 -7.72 -20.79 14.82
N GLU A 16 -6.62 -20.69 15.55
CA GLU A 16 -5.98 -19.44 15.94
C GLU A 16 -4.53 -19.45 15.43
N GLY A 17 -4.08 -18.30 14.91
CA GLY A 17 -2.67 -18.13 14.56
C GLY A 17 -1.82 -18.00 15.81
N LEU A 18 -0.76 -18.81 15.91
CA LEU A 18 0.11 -18.89 17.10
C LEU A 18 0.71 -17.53 17.46
N CYS A 19 1.44 -16.92 16.53
CA CYS A 19 2.13 -15.65 16.78
C CYS A 19 1.15 -14.48 16.98
N SER A 20 0.12 -14.39 16.14
CA SER A 20 -0.79 -13.24 16.17
C SER A 20 -1.68 -13.20 17.41
N ASN A 21 -2.20 -14.35 17.87
CA ASN A 21 -2.96 -14.40 19.13
C ASN A 21 -2.05 -14.30 20.35
N TRP A 22 -0.84 -14.89 20.30
CA TRP A 22 0.12 -14.72 21.39
C TRP A 22 0.44 -13.24 21.60
N ILE A 23 0.87 -12.52 20.56
CA ILE A 23 1.15 -11.07 20.65
C ILE A 23 -0.08 -10.29 21.11
N ALA A 24 -1.27 -10.59 20.57
CA ALA A 24 -2.51 -9.90 20.97
C ALA A 24 -2.94 -10.18 22.41
N SER A 25 -2.48 -11.29 23.01
CA SER A 25 -2.74 -11.63 24.41
C SER A 25 -1.78 -10.96 25.39
N LEU A 26 -0.65 -10.43 24.91
CA LEU A 26 0.35 -9.81 25.78
C LEU A 26 -0.15 -8.47 26.30
N LYS A 27 0.14 -8.19 27.56
CA LYS A 27 -0.11 -6.89 28.16
C LYS A 27 1.20 -6.15 28.38
N PRO A 28 1.34 -4.88 27.96
CA PRO A 28 2.58 -4.13 28.13
C PRO A 28 3.08 -4.07 29.57
N GLU A 29 2.18 -4.06 30.55
CA GLU A 29 2.48 -4.02 31.99
C GLU A 29 3.19 -5.26 32.53
N ASP A 30 3.13 -6.39 31.82
CA ASP A 30 3.70 -7.65 32.29
C ASP A 30 5.23 -7.74 32.10
N GLY A 31 5.86 -6.74 31.46
CA GLY A 31 7.31 -6.69 31.27
C GLY A 31 7.88 -7.82 30.40
N ILE A 32 7.04 -8.44 29.57
CA ILE A 32 7.38 -9.60 28.74
C ILE A 32 8.40 -9.18 27.66
N ARG A 33 9.52 -9.93 27.56
CA ARG A 33 10.52 -9.72 26.51
C ARG A 33 10.17 -10.52 25.27
N ILE A 34 10.09 -9.84 24.12
CA ILE A 34 9.82 -10.46 22.83
C ILE A 34 11.14 -10.58 22.06
N PRO A 35 11.63 -11.79 21.75
CA PRO A 35 12.82 -11.95 20.92
C PRO A 35 12.52 -11.54 19.48
N ILE A 36 13.29 -10.59 18.94
CA ILE A 36 13.14 -10.06 17.59
C ILE A 36 14.46 -10.12 16.83
N TRP A 37 14.38 -10.35 15.53
CA TRP A 37 15.50 -10.24 14.60
C TRP A 37 15.03 -9.53 13.34
N THR A 38 15.86 -8.63 12.81
CA THR A 38 15.55 -7.90 11.58
C THR A 38 16.17 -8.60 10.38
N LYS A 39 15.40 -8.72 9.29
CA LYS A 39 15.91 -9.09 7.98
C LYS A 39 15.77 -7.89 7.05
N LYS A 40 16.78 -7.69 6.20
CA LYS A 40 16.73 -6.65 5.18
C LYS A 40 15.60 -6.98 4.19
N GLY A 41 14.63 -6.08 4.05
CA GLY A 41 13.54 -6.20 3.09
C GLY A 41 14.01 -6.00 1.65
N THR A 42 13.09 -6.23 0.70
CA THR A 42 13.36 -6.05 -0.74
C THR A 42 13.09 -4.62 -1.21
N ILE A 43 12.15 -3.91 -0.56
CA ILE A 43 11.80 -2.54 -0.89
C ILE A 43 13.00 -1.62 -0.64
N SER A 44 13.45 -0.96 -1.69
CA SER A 44 14.40 0.15 -1.62
C SER A 44 13.69 1.47 -1.83
N PHE A 45 13.59 2.24 -0.75
CA PHE A 45 13.05 3.59 -0.74
C PHE A 45 14.05 4.62 -1.31
N PRO A 46 13.59 5.66 -2.02
CA PRO A 46 14.48 6.69 -2.56
C PRO A 46 14.92 7.66 -1.47
N SER A 47 15.99 8.42 -1.76
CA SER A 47 16.39 9.58 -0.97
C SER A 47 15.39 10.74 -1.11
N THR A 48 15.67 11.86 -0.45
CA THR A 48 14.84 13.06 -0.43
C THR A 48 14.52 13.61 -1.82
N GLY A 49 13.33 14.20 -2.01
CA GLY A 49 12.96 14.92 -3.24
C GLY A 49 12.35 14.08 -4.36
N THR A 50 12.31 12.75 -4.23
CA THR A 50 11.61 11.87 -5.17
C THR A 50 10.14 11.70 -4.78
N PRO A 51 9.17 11.91 -5.69
CA PRO A 51 7.76 11.56 -5.46
C PRO A 51 7.57 10.07 -5.27
N VAL A 52 6.71 9.69 -4.33
CA VAL A 52 6.47 8.29 -3.99
C VAL A 52 4.99 7.96 -4.01
N ILE A 53 4.64 6.93 -4.77
CA ILE A 53 3.31 6.34 -4.86
C ILE A 53 3.32 5.02 -4.08
N MET A 54 2.43 4.87 -3.11
CA MET A 54 2.33 3.71 -2.23
C MET A 54 0.94 3.12 -2.35
N ILE A 55 0.83 1.83 -2.62
CA ILE A 55 -0.44 1.12 -2.81
C ILE A 55 -0.48 -0.02 -1.80
N GLY A 56 -1.25 0.16 -0.73
CA GLY A 56 -1.20 -0.72 0.44
C GLY A 56 -2.56 -0.93 1.09
N PRO A 57 -3.44 -1.78 0.54
CA PRO A 57 -4.71 -2.08 1.18
C PRO A 57 -4.54 -2.91 2.47
N GLY A 58 -5.36 -2.61 3.48
CA GLY A 58 -5.38 -3.28 4.78
C GLY A 58 -4.03 -3.22 5.49
N THR A 59 -3.54 -4.37 5.96
CA THR A 59 -2.22 -4.46 6.61
C THR A 59 -1.05 -4.18 5.64
N GLY A 60 -1.32 -4.11 4.33
CA GLY A 60 -0.38 -3.66 3.30
C GLY A 60 0.23 -2.29 3.56
N VAL A 61 -0.46 -1.42 4.30
CA VAL A 61 0.02 -0.07 4.65
C VAL A 61 1.17 -0.05 5.66
N ALA A 62 1.47 -1.17 6.32
CA ALA A 62 2.48 -1.26 7.38
C ALA A 62 3.87 -0.70 7.01
N PRO A 63 4.54 -1.13 5.93
CA PRO A 63 5.83 -0.56 5.52
C PRO A 63 5.73 0.92 5.11
N PHE A 64 4.60 1.32 4.52
CA PHE A 64 4.38 2.69 4.06
C PHE A 64 4.19 3.67 5.21
N ARG A 65 3.56 3.23 6.30
CA ARG A 65 3.44 4.05 7.51
C ARG A 65 4.80 4.48 8.05
N SER A 66 5.72 3.54 8.25
CA SER A 66 7.06 3.89 8.75
C SER A 66 7.81 4.82 7.79
N PHE A 67 7.68 4.57 6.48
CA PHE A 67 8.38 5.36 5.49
C PHE A 67 7.82 6.78 5.34
N ILE A 68 6.49 6.93 5.37
CA ILE A 68 5.83 8.25 5.37
C ILE A 68 6.24 9.03 6.63
N GLN A 69 6.27 8.38 7.80
CA GLN A 69 6.72 9.02 9.04
C GLN A 69 8.17 9.51 8.95
N GLU A 70 9.06 8.70 8.38
CA GLU A 70 10.46 9.09 8.15
C GLU A 70 10.56 10.31 7.21
N ARG A 71 9.80 10.31 6.11
CA ARG A 71 9.75 11.44 5.17
C ARG A 71 9.16 12.69 5.81
N ALA A 72 8.08 12.54 6.57
CA ALA A 72 7.42 13.64 7.28
C ALA A 72 8.34 14.27 8.33
N ALA A 73 9.14 13.46 9.05
CA ALA A 73 10.13 13.96 10.00
C ALA A 73 11.21 14.85 9.34
N HIS A 74 11.45 14.68 8.04
CA HIS A 74 12.34 15.52 7.23
C HIS A 74 11.58 16.58 6.41
N ASN A 75 10.28 16.77 6.66
CA ASN A 75 9.41 17.69 5.93
C ASN A 75 9.38 17.45 4.40
N ILE A 76 9.43 16.18 4.00
CA ILE A 76 9.44 15.76 2.59
C ILE A 76 8.02 15.32 2.20
N GLY A 77 7.39 16.11 1.33
CA GLY A 77 6.08 15.82 0.75
C GLY A 77 6.10 14.86 -0.44
N ASP A 78 5.18 15.07 -1.38
CA ASP A 78 4.98 14.25 -2.59
C ASP A 78 4.77 12.76 -2.30
N ASN A 79 4.09 12.48 -1.20
CA ASN A 79 3.67 11.15 -0.81
C ASN A 79 2.23 10.94 -1.26
N LEU A 80 2.01 10.00 -2.19
CA LEU A 80 0.67 9.59 -2.62
C LEU A 80 0.39 8.18 -2.12
N LEU A 81 -0.59 8.01 -1.24
CA LEU A 81 -0.97 6.72 -0.67
C LEU A 81 -2.35 6.29 -1.18
N PHE A 82 -2.43 5.14 -1.84
CA PHE A 82 -3.66 4.42 -2.10
C PHE A 82 -3.90 3.41 -0.99
N PHE A 83 -4.88 3.70 -0.14
CA PHE A 83 -5.29 2.84 0.96
C PHE A 83 -6.65 2.22 0.68
N GLY A 84 -6.84 0.96 1.07
CA GLY A 84 -8.12 0.28 0.92
C GLY A 84 -8.48 -0.54 2.14
N CYS A 85 -9.74 -0.47 2.57
CA CYS A 85 -10.28 -1.29 3.65
C CYS A 85 -11.76 -1.63 3.42
N ARG A 86 -12.42 -2.25 4.40
CA ARG A 86 -13.83 -2.65 4.27
C ARG A 86 -14.76 -1.47 4.51
N TYR A 87 -14.69 -0.88 5.69
CA TYR A 87 -15.50 0.24 6.12
C TYR A 87 -14.59 1.34 6.66
N GLU A 88 -14.91 2.59 6.37
CA GLU A 88 -14.19 3.73 6.94
C GLU A 88 -14.25 3.72 8.48
N SER A 89 -15.42 3.41 9.04
CA SER A 89 -15.70 3.50 10.48
C SER A 89 -15.05 2.39 11.32
N GLN A 90 -14.58 1.31 10.71
CA GLN A 90 -14.08 0.12 11.43
C GLN A 90 -12.60 -0.15 11.16
N ASP A 91 -12.22 -0.18 9.89
CA ASP A 91 -10.95 -0.75 9.46
C ASP A 91 -10.02 0.31 8.84
N PHE A 92 -10.30 1.60 9.03
CA PHE A 92 -9.42 2.68 8.57
C PHE A 92 -8.21 2.83 9.50
N LEU A 93 -7.23 1.96 9.29
CA LEU A 93 -5.98 1.93 10.03
C LEU A 93 -5.25 3.29 9.96
N CYS A 94 -4.83 3.80 11.12
CA CYS A 94 -4.05 5.03 11.26
C CYS A 94 -4.72 6.30 10.73
N LYS A 95 -6.08 6.34 10.71
CA LYS A 95 -6.87 7.49 10.23
C LYS A 95 -6.37 8.84 10.75
N ASP A 96 -6.18 8.97 12.07
CA ASP A 96 -5.77 10.25 12.69
C ASP A 96 -4.36 10.68 12.25
N GLU A 97 -3.46 9.73 12.04
CA GLU A 97 -2.11 10.01 11.54
C GLU A 97 -2.14 10.51 10.10
N TRP A 98 -2.98 9.90 9.24
CA TRP A 98 -3.13 10.34 7.86
C TRP A 98 -3.73 11.73 7.77
N GLN A 99 -4.77 12.01 8.57
CA GLN A 99 -5.39 13.33 8.59
C GLN A 99 -4.38 14.42 8.97
N ASN A 100 -3.60 14.21 10.03
CA ASN A 100 -2.57 15.16 10.46
C ASN A 100 -1.51 15.41 9.36
N LEU A 101 -1.09 14.36 8.64
CA LEU A 101 -0.13 14.50 7.55
C LEU A 101 -0.72 15.19 6.31
N GLN A 102 -2.02 15.02 6.05
CA GLN A 102 -2.73 15.75 5.01
C GLN A 102 -2.83 17.24 5.35
N ASP A 103 -3.14 17.58 6.60
CA ASP A 103 -3.25 18.97 7.07
C ASP A 103 -1.90 19.70 6.94
N GLN A 104 -0.79 18.98 7.08
CA GLN A 104 0.57 19.49 6.86
C GLN A 104 0.99 19.49 5.38
N SER A 105 0.13 19.07 4.45
CA SER A 105 0.44 18.89 3.01
C SER A 105 1.62 17.95 2.74
N LEU A 106 1.90 17.01 3.66
CA LEU A 106 2.98 16.03 3.54
C LEU A 106 2.50 14.72 2.91
N LEU A 107 1.19 14.47 2.90
CA LEU A 107 0.59 13.25 2.37
C LEU A 107 -0.68 13.60 1.58
N GLN A 108 -0.83 12.98 0.41
CA GLN A 108 -2.11 12.84 -0.27
C GLN A 108 -2.54 11.38 -0.15
N ILE A 109 -3.75 11.13 0.35
CA ILE A 109 -4.31 9.78 0.48
C ILE A 109 -5.55 9.64 -0.40
N VAL A 110 -5.64 8.50 -1.09
CA VAL A 110 -6.81 8.07 -1.86
C VAL A 110 -7.33 6.78 -1.23
N THR A 111 -8.56 6.83 -0.72
CA THR A 111 -9.15 5.72 0.03
C THR A 111 -10.16 4.92 -0.82
N ALA A 112 -10.12 3.60 -0.67
CA ALA A 112 -11.07 2.67 -1.27
C ALA A 112 -11.79 1.87 -0.17
N PHE A 113 -13.05 2.20 0.07
CA PHE A 113 -13.89 1.49 1.04
C PHE A 113 -14.76 0.48 0.29
N SER A 114 -14.45 -0.81 0.47
CA SER A 114 -15.05 -1.88 -0.34
C SER A 114 -16.48 -2.26 0.06
N ARG A 115 -16.98 -1.77 1.20
CA ARG A 115 -18.29 -2.15 1.75
C ARG A 115 -19.15 -0.98 2.24
N ASP A 116 -18.73 0.26 2.03
CA ASP A 116 -19.53 1.44 2.43
C ASP A 116 -20.69 1.72 1.44
N GLN A 117 -20.70 1.05 0.28
CA GLN A 117 -21.71 1.16 -0.76
C GLN A 117 -22.02 -0.20 -1.39
N GLU A 118 -23.07 -0.28 -2.20
CA GLU A 118 -23.50 -1.53 -2.86
C GLU A 118 -22.41 -2.10 -3.79
N ASP A 119 -21.75 -1.22 -4.54
CA ASP A 119 -20.66 -1.58 -5.44
C ASP A 119 -19.32 -1.71 -4.71
N LYS A 120 -18.54 -2.75 -5.01
CA LYS A 120 -17.24 -2.97 -4.37
C LYS A 120 -16.18 -2.03 -4.95
N ILE A 121 -15.76 -1.03 -4.17
CA ILE A 121 -14.65 -0.15 -4.54
C ILE A 121 -13.34 -0.68 -3.96
N TYR A 122 -12.38 -0.98 -4.85
CA TYR A 122 -11.04 -1.42 -4.50
C TYR A 122 -9.99 -0.40 -4.98
N VAL A 123 -8.74 -0.60 -4.55
CA VAL A 123 -7.62 0.30 -4.88
C VAL A 123 -7.38 0.42 -6.37
N GLN A 124 -7.58 -0.64 -7.16
CA GLN A 124 -7.48 -0.60 -8.63
C GLN A 124 -8.50 0.33 -9.29
N HIS A 125 -9.69 0.50 -8.71
CA HIS A 125 -10.69 1.44 -9.22
C HIS A 125 -10.23 2.88 -8.96
N ARG A 126 -9.76 3.16 -7.73
CA ARG A 126 -9.19 4.46 -7.37
C ARG A 126 -7.95 4.83 -8.17
N ILE A 127 -7.13 3.85 -8.54
CA ILE A 127 -5.98 4.03 -9.46
C ILE A 127 -6.47 4.53 -10.82
N LYS A 128 -7.50 3.90 -11.39
CA LYS A 128 -8.08 4.34 -12.68
C LYS A 128 -8.72 5.72 -12.59
N GLU A 129 -9.42 6.03 -11.49
CA GLU A 129 -9.98 7.37 -11.26
C GLU A 129 -8.89 8.44 -11.11
N SER A 130 -7.73 8.07 -10.57
CA SER A 130 -6.57 8.96 -10.38
C SER A 130 -5.58 8.90 -11.55
N ALA A 131 -6.02 8.45 -12.73
CA ALA A 131 -5.15 8.18 -13.88
C ALA A 131 -4.30 9.40 -14.26
N ALA A 132 -4.90 10.58 -14.38
CA ALA A 132 -4.19 11.81 -14.75
C ALA A 132 -3.04 12.15 -13.77
N ILE A 133 -3.30 12.07 -12.47
CA ILE A 133 -2.27 12.34 -11.43
C ILE A 133 -1.18 11.29 -11.49
N LEU A 134 -1.55 10.01 -11.55
CA LEU A 134 -0.59 8.91 -11.64
C LEU A 134 0.29 9.02 -12.89
N TRP A 135 -0.30 9.28 -14.05
CA TRP A 135 0.44 9.46 -15.29
C TRP A 135 1.38 10.65 -15.21
N SER A 136 0.94 11.79 -14.67
CA SER A 136 1.78 12.97 -14.48
C SER A 136 3.01 12.68 -13.62
N LEU A 137 2.88 11.80 -12.62
CA LEU A 137 3.98 11.36 -11.77
C LEU A 137 4.85 10.30 -12.46
N MET A 138 4.27 9.35 -13.18
CA MET A 138 5.00 8.28 -13.86
C MET A 138 5.80 8.77 -15.08
N ASN A 139 5.25 9.71 -15.84
CA ASN A 139 5.83 10.21 -17.08
C ASN A 139 6.72 11.45 -16.88
N ARG A 140 7.16 11.71 -15.65
CA ARG A 140 8.10 12.83 -15.39
C ARG A 140 9.40 12.60 -16.16
N ASN A 141 9.97 13.69 -16.68
CA ASN A 141 11.20 13.67 -17.48
C ASN A 141 12.42 13.07 -16.73
N ASP A 142 12.47 13.24 -15.41
CA ASP A 142 13.53 12.73 -14.55
C ASP A 142 13.39 11.21 -14.27
N LYS A 143 12.24 10.60 -14.60
CA LYS A 143 11.86 9.21 -14.29
C LYS A 143 12.20 8.84 -12.83
N SER A 144 12.05 9.80 -11.91
CA SER A 144 12.46 9.64 -10.52
C SER A 144 11.43 8.91 -9.68
N THR A 145 10.15 9.06 -10.01
CA THR A 145 9.00 8.53 -9.24
C THR A 145 9.13 7.05 -8.92
N ARG A 146 8.88 6.72 -7.65
CA ARG A 146 8.86 5.34 -7.17
C ARG A 146 7.45 4.91 -6.83
N ILE A 147 7.10 3.69 -7.22
CA ILE A 147 5.82 3.05 -6.95
C ILE A 147 6.08 1.80 -6.12
N TYR A 148 5.33 1.65 -5.03
CA TYR A 148 5.40 0.51 -4.14
C TYR A 148 4.03 -0.12 -3.96
N VAL A 149 3.96 -1.44 -4.05
CA VAL A 149 2.75 -2.22 -3.80
C VAL A 149 3.01 -3.18 -2.65
N ALA A 150 2.17 -3.17 -1.62
CA ALA A 150 2.29 -4.10 -0.50
C ALA A 150 0.94 -4.64 -0.03
N GLY A 151 0.89 -5.92 0.33
CA GLY A 151 -0.32 -6.55 0.86
C GLY A 151 -0.53 -8.00 0.39
N ASN A 152 -1.79 -8.38 0.21
CA ASN A 152 -2.19 -9.75 -0.10
C ASN A 152 -1.72 -10.18 -1.50
N ALA A 153 -0.93 -11.25 -1.59
CA ALA A 153 -0.33 -11.75 -2.83
C ALA A 153 -1.29 -12.44 -3.82
N LYS A 154 -2.56 -12.67 -3.45
CA LYS A 154 -3.48 -13.45 -4.28
C LYS A 154 -3.84 -12.77 -5.60
N GLN A 155 -4.68 -11.75 -5.53
CA GLN A 155 -5.25 -11.10 -6.72
C GLN A 155 -4.85 -9.62 -6.81
N MET A 156 -4.61 -8.98 -5.67
CA MET A 156 -4.33 -7.56 -5.58
C MET A 156 -3.13 -7.09 -6.44
N PRO A 157 -1.99 -7.79 -6.49
CA PRO A 157 -0.83 -7.29 -7.26
C PRO A 157 -1.10 -7.31 -8.77
N THR A 158 -1.79 -8.34 -9.26
CA THR A 158 -2.22 -8.47 -10.65
C THR A 158 -3.20 -7.36 -11.01
N ASP A 159 -4.26 -7.16 -10.21
CA ASP A 159 -5.26 -6.12 -10.44
C ASP A 159 -4.65 -4.71 -10.45
N VAL A 160 -3.69 -4.46 -9.55
CA VAL A 160 -2.97 -3.18 -9.49
C VAL A 160 -2.10 -2.99 -10.73
N ARG A 161 -1.39 -4.04 -11.18
CA ARG A 161 -0.56 -3.98 -12.39
C ARG A 161 -1.41 -3.68 -13.63
N GLU A 162 -2.54 -4.36 -13.78
CA GLU A 162 -3.50 -4.12 -14.87
C GLU A 162 -4.07 -2.70 -14.83
N ALA A 163 -4.38 -2.19 -13.64
CA ALA A 163 -4.85 -0.83 -13.47
C ALA A 163 -3.78 0.20 -13.87
N LEU A 164 -2.51 -0.01 -13.51
CA LEU A 164 -1.40 0.83 -13.94
C LEU A 164 -1.21 0.77 -15.46
N CYS A 165 -1.28 -0.41 -16.09
CA CYS A 165 -1.27 -0.53 -17.55
C CYS A 165 -2.42 0.27 -18.18
N SER A 166 -3.63 0.20 -17.61
CA SER A 166 -4.79 0.97 -18.09
C SER A 166 -4.55 2.49 -18.03
N VAL A 167 -3.88 2.98 -16.98
CA VAL A 167 -3.49 4.39 -16.86
C VAL A 167 -2.49 4.78 -17.96
N VAL A 168 -1.49 3.95 -18.23
CA VAL A 168 -0.50 4.20 -19.29
C VAL A 168 -1.15 4.21 -20.68
N GLN A 169 -2.10 3.31 -20.95
CA GLN A 169 -2.82 3.28 -22.23
C GLN A 169 -3.66 4.53 -22.44
N SER A 170 -4.47 4.90 -21.44
CA SER A 170 -5.41 6.02 -21.53
C SER A 170 -4.72 7.38 -21.57
N GLU A 171 -3.84 7.65 -20.61
CA GLU A 171 -3.19 8.97 -20.46
C GLU A 171 -1.93 9.10 -21.32
N GLY A 172 -1.20 8.00 -21.50
CA GLY A 172 0.00 7.95 -22.35
C GLY A 172 -0.30 7.77 -23.84
N ARG A 173 -1.56 7.46 -24.21
CA ARG A 173 -1.98 7.15 -25.59
C ARG A 173 -1.14 6.05 -26.23
N MET A 174 -0.77 5.07 -25.42
CA MET A 174 0.03 3.92 -25.81
C MET A 174 -0.87 2.72 -26.11
N SER A 175 -0.42 1.83 -26.99
CA SER A 175 -1.07 0.53 -27.16
C SER A 175 -0.95 -0.32 -25.90
N GLU A 176 -1.75 -1.39 -25.81
CA GLU A 176 -1.66 -2.36 -24.70
C GLU A 176 -0.24 -2.94 -24.57
N GLU A 177 0.36 -3.35 -25.68
CA GLU A 177 1.72 -3.90 -25.75
C GLU A 177 2.79 -2.88 -25.34
N GLU A 178 2.57 -1.59 -25.64
CA GLU A 178 3.46 -0.50 -25.22
C GLU A 178 3.34 -0.24 -23.71
N ALA A 179 2.11 -0.25 -23.18
CA ALA A 179 1.86 -0.07 -21.75
C ALA A 179 2.46 -1.22 -20.91
N GLU A 180 2.32 -2.46 -21.37
CA GLU A 180 2.94 -3.61 -20.71
C GLU A 180 4.46 -3.51 -20.70
N ARG A 181 5.06 -3.10 -21.82
CA ARG A 181 6.51 -2.86 -21.91
C ARG A 181 6.95 -1.74 -20.98
N PHE A 182 6.18 -0.66 -20.89
CA PHE A 182 6.47 0.47 -19.99
C PHE A 182 6.50 0.03 -18.52
N ILE A 183 5.46 -0.67 -18.05
CA ILE A 183 5.39 -1.17 -16.68
C ILE A 183 6.51 -2.18 -16.41
N SER A 184 6.78 -3.08 -17.36
CA SER A 184 7.89 -4.04 -17.23
C SER A 184 9.26 -3.35 -17.15
N GLU A 185 9.46 -2.24 -17.87
CA GLU A 185 10.69 -1.44 -17.75
C GLU A 185 10.79 -0.79 -16.36
N MET A 186 9.68 -0.27 -15.82
CA MET A 186 9.65 0.30 -14.46
C MET A 186 10.02 -0.75 -13.40
N GLU A 187 9.48 -1.97 -13.52
CA GLU A 187 9.83 -3.10 -12.63
C GLU A 187 11.31 -3.45 -12.74
N ARG A 188 11.83 -3.60 -13.97
CA ARG A 188 13.25 -3.90 -14.23
C ARG A 188 14.19 -2.84 -13.64
N ARG A 189 13.78 -1.57 -13.70
CA ARG A 189 14.54 -0.43 -13.15
C ARG A 189 14.30 -0.20 -11.65
N ARG A 190 13.50 -1.04 -10.99
CA ARG A 190 13.08 -0.90 -9.59
C ARG A 190 12.37 0.43 -9.27
N LEU A 191 11.76 1.04 -10.29
CA LEU A 191 10.85 2.15 -10.13
C LEU A 191 9.49 1.68 -9.64
N LEU A 192 9.06 0.47 -10.03
CA LEU A 192 7.92 -0.24 -9.46
C LEU A 192 8.45 -1.46 -8.68
N GLN A 193 8.07 -1.59 -7.41
CA GLN A 193 8.44 -2.72 -6.55
C GLN A 193 7.19 -3.25 -5.82
N MET A 194 7.07 -4.57 -5.73
CA MET A 194 5.95 -5.24 -5.05
C MET A 194 6.47 -6.14 -3.94
N GLU A 195 5.88 -6.03 -2.74
CA GLU A 195 6.17 -6.88 -1.60
C GLU A 195 4.85 -7.44 -1.04
N THR A 196 4.57 -8.70 -1.35
CA THR A 196 3.25 -9.29 -1.10
C THR A 196 3.35 -10.62 -0.36
N TRP A 197 2.37 -10.90 0.50
CA TRP A 197 2.31 -12.10 1.34
C TRP A 197 0.93 -12.76 1.31
N SER A 198 0.87 -14.04 1.68
CA SER A 198 -0.34 -14.88 1.65
C SER A 198 -0.82 -15.31 3.03
#